data_AF-A0A1G2D8J5-F1
#
_entry.id   AF-A0A1G2D8J5-F1
#
_cell.length_a   1.000
_cell.length_b   1.000
_cell.length_c   1.000
_cell.angle_alpha   90.00
_cell.angle_beta   90.00
_cell.angle_gamma   90.00
#
_symmetry.space_group_name_H-M   'P 1'
#
loop_
_entity.id
_entity.type
_entity.pdbx_description
1 polymer ?
#
loop_
_entity_poly.entity_id
_entity_poly.type
_entity_poly.pdbx_seq_one_letter_code
_entity_poly.pdbx_strand_id
1 'polypeptide(L)' 'MKTVLLIDGENLKGKMKFVLRSKDGRILWHEYDFRGLLQKVLTGISVDRSVFYFAHVKTAHRGTAPAENSSRKAGV' A
#
# COMPACT_ATOMS: atom_id res chain seq x y z
N MET A 1 10.34 -24.87 -6.04
CA MET A 1 9.56 -23.69 -6.52
C MET A 1 10.23 -22.46 -5.94
N LYS A 2 10.35 -21.35 -6.69
CA LYS A 2 10.93 -20.11 -6.15
C LYS A 2 9.82 -19.23 -5.58
N THR A 3 10.00 -18.75 -4.35
CA THR A 3 9.08 -17.86 -3.65
C THR A 3 9.58 -16.42 -3.76
N VAL A 4 8.76 -15.56 -4.37
CA VAL A 4 9.02 -14.11 -4.44
C VAL A 4 8.01 -13.38 -3.58
N LEU A 5 8.50 -12.59 -2.63
CA LEU A 5 7.70 -11.74 -1.77
C LEU A 5 7.66 -10.31 -2.31
N LEU A 6 6.45 -9.85 -2.63
CA LEU A 6 6.20 -8.48 -3.09
C LEU A 6 5.55 -7.68 -1.96
N ILE A 7 6.18 -6.58 -1.57
CA ILE A 7 5.73 -5.77 -0.43
C ILE A 7 5.41 -4.35 -0.90
N ASP A 8 4.14 -3.98 -0.77
CA ASP A 8 3.68 -2.60 -0.91
C ASP A 8 4.11 -1.78 0.31
N GLY A 9 5.12 -0.93 0.11
CA GLY A 9 5.68 -0.10 1.16
C GLY A 9 4.74 0.98 1.68
N GLU A 10 3.89 1.55 0.82
CA GLU A 10 2.93 2.59 1.23
C GLU A 10 1.80 1.99 2.09
N ASN A 11 1.26 0.86 1.65
CA ASN A 11 0.25 0.14 2.43
C ASN A 11 0.82 -0.37 3.77
N LEU A 12 2.03 -0.94 3.77
CA LEU A 12 2.69 -1.40 4.99
C LEU A 12 2.87 -0.25 5.99
N LYS A 13 3.39 0.89 5.52
CA LYS A 13 3.56 2.11 6.33
C LYS A 13 2.23 2.60 6.90
N GLY A 14 1.16 2.60 6.10
CA GLY A 14 -0.20 2.96 6.54
C GLY A 14 -0.70 2.07 7.68
N LYS A 15 -0.57 0.74 7.54
CA LYS A 15 -0.96 -0.22 8.57
C LYS A 15 -0.12 -0.09 9.84
N MET A 16 1.19 0.09 9.70
CA MET A 16 2.08 0.31 10.84
C MET A 16 1.70 1.60 11.59
N LYS A 17 1.43 2.70 10.89
CA LYS A 17 0.91 3.93 11.51
C LYS A 17 -0.37 3.64 12.30
N PHE A 18 -1.31 2.91 11.72
CA PHE A 18 -2.56 2.58 12.39
C PHE A 18 -2.34 1.78 13.68
N VAL A 19 -1.53 0.73 13.64
CA VAL A 19 -1.21 -0.10 14.82
C VAL A 19 -0.46 0.70 15.88
N LEU A 20 0.50 1.53 15.45
CA LEU A 20 1.42 2.22 16.34
C LEU A 20 0.89 3.56 16.86
N ARG A 21 -0.22 4.09 16.32
CA ARG A 21 -0.98 5.21 16.93
C ARG A 21 -1.40 4.95 18.39
N SER A 22 -1.38 3.69 18.82
CA SER A 22 -1.66 3.28 20.21
C SER A 22 -0.47 3.42 21.17
N LYS A 23 0.73 3.74 20.66
CA LYS A 23 1.95 3.94 21.47
C LYS A 23 2.58 5.27 21.10
N ASP A 24 2.89 6.10 22.10
CA ASP A 24 3.24 7.53 22.03
C ASP A 24 4.53 7.91 21.24
N GLY A 25 5.03 7.05 20.35
CA GLY A 25 6.28 7.26 19.61
C GLY A 25 6.06 7.68 18.16
N ARG A 26 6.58 8.85 17.78
CA ARG A 26 6.83 9.19 16.38
C ARG A 26 7.88 8.22 15.84
N ILE A 27 7.48 7.30 14.97
CA ILE A 27 8.42 6.38 14.32
C ILE A 27 9.26 7.17 13.34
N LEU A 28 10.57 7.14 13.54
CA LEU A 28 11.54 7.55 12.55
C LEU A 28 11.65 6.44 11.52
N TRP A 29 10.85 6.54 10.45
CA TRP A 29 10.72 5.49 9.43
C TRP A 29 12.06 5.10 8.79
N HIS A 30 13.01 6.03 8.72
CA HIS A 30 14.34 5.78 8.15
C HIS A 30 15.28 5.04 9.11
N GLU A 31 14.96 4.99 10.40
CA GLU A 31 15.75 4.28 11.42
C GLU A 31 15.13 2.92 11.78
N TYR A 32 13.91 2.66 11.34
CA TYR A 32 13.19 1.44 11.68
C TYR A 32 13.73 0.22 10.91
N ASP A 33 14.08 -0.85 11.64
CA ASP A 33 14.52 -2.11 11.05
C ASP A 33 13.35 -2.93 10.49
N PHE A 34 12.92 -2.60 9.28
CA PHE A 34 11.92 -3.36 8.55
C PHE A 34 12.38 -4.78 8.17
N ARG A 35 13.69 -4.97 7.97
CA ARG A 35 14.22 -6.28 7.58
C ARG A 35 14.07 -7.27 8.73
N GLY A 36 14.46 -6.88 9.94
CA GLY A 36 14.29 -7.69 11.14
C GLY A 36 12.82 -7.99 11.45
N LEU A 37 11.93 -7.00 11.28
CA LEU A 37 10.48 -7.23 11.40
C LEU A 37 10.00 -8.34 10.46
N LEU A 38 10.34 -8.23 9.17
CA LEU A 38 9.88 -9.19 8.16
C LEU A 38 10.50 -10.57 8.35
N GLN A 39 11.79 -10.65 8.69
CA GLN A 39 12.44 -11.92 9.03
C GLN A 39 11.72 -12.60 10.19
N LYS A 40 11.39 -11.86 11.25
CA LYS A 40 10.67 -12.39 12.40
C LYS A 40 9.28 -12.90 12.01
N VAL A 41 8.50 -12.09 11.30
CA VAL A 41 7.12 -12.43 10.90
C VAL A 41 7.08 -13.61 9.92
N LEU A 42 8.09 -13.74 9.06
CA LEU A 42 8.17 -14.79 8.03
C LEU A 42 9.03 -15.97 8.45
N THR A 43 9.35 -16.10 9.75
CA THR A 43 10.12 -17.23 10.27
C THR A 43 9.46 -18.55 9.85
N GLY A 44 10.24 -19.46 9.25
CA GLY A 44 9.75 -20.75 8.75
C GLY A 44 9.18 -20.72 7.32
N ILE A 45 9.10 -19.54 6.69
CA ILE A 45 8.70 -19.40 5.28
C ILE A 45 9.97 -19.19 4.44
N SER A 46 10.22 -20.09 3.49
CA SER A 46 11.31 -19.91 2.52
C SER A 46 10.95 -18.82 1.51
N VAL A 47 11.72 -17.73 1.52
CA VAL A 47 11.60 -16.61 0.57
C VAL A 47 12.93 -16.44 -0.16
N ASP A 48 12.93 -16.68 -1.47
CA ASP A 48 14.14 -16.59 -2.29
C ASP A 48 14.45 -15.13 -2.70
N ARG A 49 13.41 -14.29 -2.81
CA ARG A 49 13.55 -12.88 -3.20
C ARG A 49 12.47 -12.03 -2.56
N SER A 50 12.87 -10.89 -2.02
CA SER A 50 11.95 -9.85 -1.53
C SER A 50 12.08 -8.59 -2.38
N VAL A 51 10.95 -8.02 -2.80
CA VAL A 51 10.87 -6.76 -3.54
C VAL A 51 9.94 -5.81 -2.80
N PHE A 52 10.52 -4.74 -2.27
CA PHE A 52 9.77 -3.59 -1.78
C PHE A 52 9.48 -2.63 -2.93
N TYR A 53 8.23 -2.23 -3.07
CA TYR A 53 7.84 -1.18 -4.01
C TYR A 53 7.06 -0.09 -3.29
N PHE A 54 7.39 1.16 -3.61
CA PHE A 54 6.66 2.34 -3.19
C PHE A 54 6.06 2.93 -4.45
N ALA A 55 4.82 2.54 -4.77
CA ALA A 55 4.14 3.08 -5.93
C ALA A 55 3.62 4.49 -5.59
N HIS A 56 4.21 5.52 -6.21
CA HIS A 56 3.55 6.81 -6.34
C HIS A 56 2.43 6.64 -7.36
N VAL A 57 1.22 6.29 -6.92
CA VAL A 57 0.05 6.37 -7.79
C VAL A 57 -0.21 7.85 -8.05
N LYS A 58 0.38 8.39 -9.13
CA LYS A 58 -0.14 9.60 -9.76
C LYS A 58 -1.50 9.20 -10.30
N THR A 59 -2.59 9.69 -9.70
CA THR A 59 -3.93 9.55 -10.24
C THR A 59 -3.99 10.25 -11.61
N ALA A 60 -3.59 9.52 -12.64
CA ALA A 60 -3.86 9.86 -14.03
C ALA A 60 -4.86 8.84 -14.59
N HIS A 61 -5.99 8.63 -13.89
CA HIS A 61 -7.20 8.18 -14.58
C HIS A 61 -7.94 9.40 -15.11
N ARG A 62 -7.37 10.00 -16.15
CA ARG A 62 -8.11 10.83 -17.11
C ARG A 62 -8.83 9.84 -18.06
N GLY A 63 -9.88 9.19 -17.56
CA GLY A 63 -10.56 8.12 -18.30
C GLY A 63 -11.88 7.65 -17.72
N THR A 64 -12.15 7.84 -16.43
CA THR A 64 -13.51 7.71 -15.90
C THR A 64 -14.19 9.07 -15.94
N ALA A 65 -14.63 9.47 -17.14
CA ALA A 65 -15.58 10.55 -17.27
C ALA A 65 -16.87 10.20 -16.48
N PRO A 66 -17.48 11.13 -15.74
CA PRO A 66 -18.84 10.91 -15.25
C PRO A 66 -19.74 10.72 -16.48
N ALA A 67 -20.52 9.65 -16.50
CA ALA A 67 -21.50 9.40 -17.56
C ALA A 67 -22.41 10.63 -17.70
N GLU A 68 -22.41 11.23 -18.89
CA GLU A 68 -23.42 12.21 -19.29
C GLU A 68 -24.79 11.56 -19.18
N ASN A 69 -25.61 12.01 -18.22
CA ASN A 69 -27.01 11.65 -18.20
C ASN A 69 -27.80 12.67 -19.05
N SER A 70 -27.69 12.53 -20.37
CA SER A 70 -28.66 13.09 -21.31
C SER A 70 -29.90 12.20 -21.30
N SER A 71 -30.95 12.63 -20.59
CA SER A 71 -32.31 12.14 -20.80
C SER A 71 -33.33 13.23 -20.46
N ARG A 72 -33.72 13.94 -21.52
CA ARG A 72 -35.00 14.60 -21.80
C ARG A 72 -36.12 14.40 -20.76
N LYS A 73 -36.70 15.52 -20.33
CA LYS A 73 -38.15 15.79 -20.42
C LYS A 73 -38.29 17.21 -20.99
N ALA A 74 -38.75 17.40 -22.23
CA ALA A 74 -40.16 17.59 -22.57
C ALA A 74 -40.78 18.64 -21.63
N GLY A 75 -40.96 19.90 -22.02
CA GLY A 75 -41.75 20.36 -23.16
C GLY A 75 -42.94 21.15 -22.60
N VAL A 76 -43.20 22.31 -23.20
CA VAL A 76 -44.14 23.40 -22.84
C VAL A 76 -43.63 24.39 -21.81
#